data_AF-A0A852VAC0-F1
#
_entry.id   AF-A0A852VAC0-F1
#
_cell.length_a   1.000
_cell.length_b   1.000
_cell.length_c   1.000
_cell.angle_alpha   90.00
_cell.angle_beta   90.00
_cell.angle_gamma   90.00
#
_symmetry.space_group_name_H-M   'P 1'
#
loop_
_entity.id
_entity.type
_entity.pdbx_description
1 polymer ?
#
loop_
_entity_poly.entity_id
_entity_poly.type
_entity_poly.pdbx_seq_one_letter_code
_entity_poly.pdbx_strand_id
1 'polypeptide(L)' 'MGTDRMPYSTDYPFTYGFRPGGFPYVDTSGGAARFFLEEVPFTGDQKAGIAHRNWERLTAGVRPAR' A
#
# COMPACT_ATOMS: atom_id res chain seq x y z
N MET A 1 -8.22 -13.39 -5.56
CA MET A 1 -8.01 -13.23 -4.11
C MET A 1 -9.07 -12.28 -3.55
N GLY A 2 -9.49 -12.43 -2.29
CA GLY A 2 -10.39 -11.46 -1.63
C GLY A 2 -9.64 -10.24 -1.09
N THR A 3 -10.35 -9.12 -0.92
CA THR A 3 -9.81 -7.85 -0.42
C THR A 3 -9.19 -7.96 0.98
N ASP A 4 -9.60 -8.94 1.79
CA ASP A 4 -9.16 -9.12 3.18
C ASP A 4 -7.67 -9.52 3.33
N ARG A 5 -7.01 -9.86 2.21
CA ARG A 5 -5.59 -10.22 2.17
C ARG A 5 -4.74 -9.22 1.38
N MET A 6 -5.31 -8.10 0.96
CA MET A 6 -4.62 -7.08 0.17
C MET A 6 -4.14 -5.94 1.07
N PRO A 7 -2.83 -5.78 1.31
CA PRO A 7 -2.27 -4.57 1.90
C PRO A 7 -2.05 -3.48 0.84
N TYR A 8 -2.05 -2.22 1.26
CA TYR A 8 -1.61 -1.10 0.45
C TYR A 8 -0.20 -0.65 0.83
N SER A 9 0.72 -0.63 -0.14
CA SER A 9 2.05 -0.03 -0.02
C SER A 9 2.37 0.73 -1.29
N THR A 10 3.01 1.89 -1.14
CA THR A 10 3.49 2.70 -2.27
C THR A 10 4.98 2.50 -2.55
N ASP A 11 5.70 1.85 -1.63
CA ASP A 11 7.16 1.68 -1.64
C ASP A 11 7.94 2.99 -1.92
N TYR A 12 7.32 4.14 -1.66
CA TYR A 12 7.90 5.46 -1.88
C TYR A 12 8.72 5.89 -0.66
N PRO A 13 9.92 6.48 -0.84
CA PRO A 13 10.62 6.75 -2.09
C PRO A 13 11.58 5.62 -2.52
N PHE A 14 11.52 4.45 -1.88
CA PHE A 14 12.56 3.42 -1.92
C PHE A 14 12.84 2.84 -3.33
N THR A 15 11.91 2.97 -4.28
CA THR A 15 12.07 2.50 -5.66
C THR A 15 12.77 3.51 -6.59
N TYR A 16 12.93 4.76 -6.18
CA TYR A 16 13.59 5.80 -6.97
C TYR A 16 15.12 5.65 -6.89
N GLY A 17 15.77 5.45 -8.05
CA GLY A 17 17.24 5.47 -8.17
C GLY A 17 18.00 4.19 -7.77
N PHE A 18 17.35 3.19 -7.15
CA PHE A 18 18.04 1.99 -6.64
C PHE A 18 18.08 0.78 -7.59
N ARG A 19 17.41 0.84 -8.76
CA ARG A 19 17.36 -0.27 -9.75
C ARG A 19 18.11 0.10 -11.03
N PRO A 20 18.98 -0.77 -11.59
CA PRO A 20 19.47 -0.62 -12.96
C PRO A 20 18.29 -0.53 -13.92
N GLY A 21 18.19 0.58 -14.67
CA GLY A 21 17.06 0.86 -15.55
C GLY A 21 16.00 1.81 -14.98
N GLY A 22 16.00 2.09 -13.66
CA GLY A 22 15.20 3.11 -12.96
C GLY A 22 13.68 3.03 -13.16
N PHE A 23 12.89 2.96 -12.08
CA PHE A 23 11.49 3.38 -12.23
C PHE A 23 11.44 4.89 -12.39
N PRO A 24 10.57 5.43 -13.26
CA PRO A 24 10.36 6.86 -13.33
C PRO A 24 9.96 7.38 -11.94
N TYR A 25 10.43 8.58 -11.59
CA TYR A 25 9.90 9.28 -10.43
C TYR A 25 8.38 9.39 -10.58
N VAL A 26 7.64 8.80 -9.65
CA VAL A 26 6.19 9.01 -9.56
C VAL A 26 5.99 10.03 -8.46
N ASP A 27 5.57 11.23 -8.85
CA ASP A 27 5.23 12.26 -7.87
C ASP A 27 3.96 11.84 -7.12
N THR A 28 4.10 11.50 -5.83
CA THR A 28 2.97 11.19 -4.97
C THR A 28 2.44 12.44 -4.24
N SER A 29 2.93 13.64 -4.58
CA SER A 29 2.42 14.90 -4.05
C SER A 29 0.91 15.04 -4.29
N GLY A 30 0.26 15.89 -3.49
CA GLY A 30 -1.20 16.11 -3.60
C GLY A 30 -2.06 14.88 -3.27
N GLY A 31 -1.50 13.84 -2.66
CA GLY A 31 -2.26 12.64 -2.31
C GLY A 31 -2.48 11.68 -3.47
N ALA A 32 -1.68 11.75 -4.55
CA ALA A 32 -1.79 10.83 -5.69
C ALA A 32 -1.63 9.35 -5.29
N ALA A 33 -0.87 9.07 -4.22
CA ALA A 33 -0.84 7.74 -3.60
C ALA A 33 -2.21 7.33 -3.01
N ARG A 34 -2.99 8.26 -2.48
CA ARG A 34 -4.33 7.97 -1.93
C ARG A 34 -5.37 7.80 -3.04
N PHE A 35 -5.21 8.51 -4.16
CA PHE A 35 -6.12 8.50 -5.30
C PHE A 35 -6.44 7.09 -5.81
N PHE A 36 -5.46 6.17 -5.83
CA PHE A 36 -5.70 4.77 -6.18
C PHE A 36 -6.82 4.14 -5.32
N LEU A 37 -6.80 4.35 -4.01
CA LEU A 37 -7.82 3.80 -3.10
C LEU A 37 -9.18 4.48 -3.28
N GLU A 38 -9.20 5.72 -3.78
CA GLU A 38 -10.42 6.48 -4.01
C GLU A 38 -11.15 5.98 -5.28
N GLU A 39 -10.42 5.67 -6.34
CA GLU A 39 -10.98 5.26 -7.65
C GLU A 39 -11.32 3.78 -7.77
N VAL A 40 -10.72 2.89 -6.96
CA VAL A 40 -10.99 1.45 -7.06
C VAL A 40 -12.46 1.11 -6.76
N PRO A 41 -13.08 0.16 -7.49
CA PRO A 41 -14.50 -0.19 -7.36
C PRO A 41 -14.76 -1.13 -6.17
N PHE A 42 -14.23 -0.75 -5.00
CA PHE A 42 -14.42 -1.44 -3.74
C PHE A 42 -15.36 -0.65 -2.83
N THR A 43 -16.04 -1.35 -1.92
CA THR A 43 -16.85 -0.71 -0.89
C THR A 43 -15.98 0.10 0.07
N GLY A 44 -16.57 1.04 0.81
CA GLY A 44 -15.85 1.82 1.82
C GLY A 44 -15.14 0.93 2.86
N ASP A 45 -15.79 -0.16 3.27
CA ASP A 45 -15.19 -1.12 4.19
C ASP A 45 -13.99 -1.86 3.61
N GLN A 46 -14.08 -2.28 2.35
CA GLN A 46 -12.98 -2.91 1.65
C GLN A 46 -11.80 -1.94 1.50
N LYS A 47 -12.06 -0.67 1.15
CA LYS A 47 -11.04 0.38 1.07
C LYS A 47 -10.34 0.59 2.42
N ALA A 48 -11.09 0.69 3.51
CA ALA A 48 -10.54 0.79 4.86
C ALA A 48 -9.75 -0.47 5.29
N GLY A 49 -10.17 -1.65 4.81
CA GLY A 49 -9.43 -2.90 4.96
C GLY A 49 -8.04 -2.82 4.32
N ILE A 50 -8.02 -2.48 3.03
CA ILE A 50 -6.81 -2.40 2.20
C ILE A 50 -5.86 -1.31 2.71
N ALA A 51 -6.40 -0.15 3.12
CA ALA A 51 -5.63 0.98 3.59
C ALA A 51 -4.91 0.73 4.92
N HIS A 52 -5.47 -0.10 5.82
CA HIS A 52 -4.92 -0.24 7.17
C HIS A 52 -5.22 -1.57 7.87
N ARG A 53 -6.50 -1.96 7.99
CA ARG A 53 -6.91 -3.08 8.88
C ARG A 53 -6.25 -4.41 8.50
N ASN A 54 -6.02 -4.64 7.21
CA ASN A 54 -5.37 -5.86 6.73
C ASN A 54 -3.90 -5.95 7.20
N TRP A 55 -3.19 -4.82 7.26
CA TRP A 55 -1.82 -4.75 7.76
C TRP A 55 -1.76 -5.03 9.26
N GLU A 56 -2.65 -4.42 10.05
CA GLU A 56 -2.72 -4.67 11.49
C GLU A 56 -2.98 -6.15 11.78
N ARG A 57 -3.94 -6.77 11.07
CA ARG A 57 -4.23 -8.20 11.21
C ARG A 57 -3.03 -9.08 10.84
N LEU A 58 -2.29 -8.70 9.80
CA LEU A 58 -1.10 -9.43 9.36
C LEU A 58 0.01 -9.36 10.41
N THR A 59 0.23 -8.19 11.02
CA THR A 59 1.35 -7.94 11.92
C THR A 59 1.06 -8.29 13.38
N ALA A 60 -0.20 -8.39 13.79
CA ALA A 60 -0.59 -8.72 15.17
C ALA A 60 0.01 -10.02 15.72
N GLY A 61 0.35 -10.98 14.84
CA GLY A 61 0.97 -12.26 15.22
C GLY A 61 2.50 -12.30 15.07
N VAL A 62 3.13 -11.27 14.54
CA VAL A 62 4.56 -11.26 14.24
C VAL A 62 5.33 -10.87 15.50
N ARG A 63 6.06 -11.82 16.10
CA ARG A 63 7.01 -11.52 17.18
C ARG A 63 8.22 -10.77 16.59
N PRO A 64 8.73 -9.71 17.24
CA PRO A 64 9.95 -9.06 16.80
C PRO A 64 11.10 -10.07 16.71
N ALA A 65 11.89 -10.00 15.64
CA ALA A 65 13.12 -10.76 15.54
C ALA A 65 14.06 -10.37 16.71
N ARG A 66 14.60 -11.37 17.40
CA ARG A 66 15.45 -11.20 18.59
C ARG A 66 16.87 -10.81 18.21
#